data_AF-A0A2N4TYQ0-F1
#
_entry.id   AF-A0A2N4TYQ0-F1
#
_cell.length_a   1.000
_cell.length_b   1.000
_cell.length_c   1.000
_cell.angle_alpha   90.00
_cell.angle_beta   90.00
_cell.angle_gamma   90.00
#
_symmetry.space_group_name_H-M   'P 1'
#
loop_
_entity.id
_entity.type
_entity.pdbx_description
1 polymer ?
#
loop_
_entity_poly.entity_id
_entity_poly.type
_entity_poly.pdbx_seq_one_letter_code
_entity_poly.pdbx_strand_id
1 'polypeptide(L)' 'MADTVKAKVRAGEYASESEVIRDGLRALIARDCAVENWLHSQVGPAYDALKTDPTRAVTADQVRVRLAAEHAKTR' A
#
# COMPACT_ATOMS: atom_id res chain seq x y z
N MET A 1 16.98 -15.16 -10.32
CA MET A 1 15.51 -15.34 -10.39
C MET A 1 15.13 -16.80 -10.62
N ALA A 2 15.59 -17.45 -11.70
CA ALA A 2 15.31 -18.87 -11.96
C ALA A 2 15.72 -19.80 -10.79
N ASP A 3 16.86 -19.55 -10.15
CA ASP A 3 17.31 -20.35 -9.00
C ASP A 3 16.39 -20.21 -7.78
N THR A 4 15.84 -19.01 -7.56
CA THR A 4 14.87 -18.75 -6.49
C THR A 4 13.55 -19.48 -6.74
N VAL A 5 13.07 -19.49 -7.99
CA VAL A 5 11.88 -20.24 -8.40
C VAL A 5 12.08 -21.74 -8.19
N LYS A 6 13.23 -22.28 -8.64
CA LYS A 6 13.61 -23.69 -8.44
C LYS A 6 13.72 -24.06 -6.96
N ALA A 7 14.28 -23.18 -6.13
CA ALA A 7 14.39 -23.40 -4.70
C ALA A 7 13.03 -23.52 -4.02
N LYS A 8 12.06 -22.65 -4.38
CA LYS A 8 10.70 -22.70 -3.86
C LYS A 8 9.94 -23.98 -4.22
N VAL A 9 10.12 -24.47 -5.45
CA VAL A 9 9.55 -25.76 -5.87
C VAL A 9 10.22 -26.92 -5.13
N ARG A 10 11.55 -26.92 -5.02
CA ARG A 10 12.30 -27.96 -4.26
C ARG A 10 11.95 -27.98 -2.78
N ALA A 11 11.65 -26.83 -2.19
CA ALA A 11 11.18 -26.71 -0.81
C ALA A 11 9.74 -27.22 -0.62
N GLY A 12 9.03 -27.56 -1.70
CA GLY A 12 7.64 -28.02 -1.65
C GLY A 12 6.62 -26.90 -1.42
N GLU A 13 7.04 -25.63 -1.46
CA GLU A 13 6.12 -24.48 -1.32
C GLU A 13 5.18 -24.35 -2.52
N TYR A 14 5.60 -24.84 -3.69
CA TYR A 14 4.84 -24.80 -4.94
C TYR A 14 5.03 -26.11 -5.72
N ALA A 15 3.99 -26.54 -6.43
CA ALA A 15 4.04 -27.78 -7.21
C ALA A 15 4.81 -27.63 -8.53
N SER A 16 4.95 -26.40 -9.05
CA SER A 16 5.67 -26.14 -10.29
C SER A 16 6.23 -24.71 -10.38
N GLU A 17 7.24 -24.51 -11.23
CA GLU A 17 7.79 -23.18 -11.51
C GLU A 17 6.72 -22.22 -12.07
N SER A 18 5.82 -22.74 -12.93
CA SER A 18 4.72 -21.95 -13.48
C SER A 18 3.73 -21.47 -12.41
N GLU A 19 3.56 -22.23 -11.33
CA GLU A 19 2.71 -21.82 -10.20
C GLU A 19 3.34 -20.66 -9.44
N VAL A 20 4.64 -20.72 -9.14
CA VAL A 20 5.40 -19.62 -8.52
C VAL A 20 5.24 -18.32 -9.33
N ILE A 21 5.36 -18.42 -10.66
CA ILE A 21 5.25 -17.26 -11.55
C ILE A 21 3.82 -16.69 -11.54
N ARG A 22 2.80 -17.54 -11.66
CA ARG A 22 1.40 -17.08 -11.63
C ARG A 22 1.04 -16.43 -10.30
N ASP A 23 1.48 -17.02 -9.20
CA ASP A 23 1.24 -16.48 -7.86
C ASP A 23 1.93 -15.11 -7.69
N GLY A 24 3.20 -15.00 -8.10
CA GLY A 24 3.92 -13.73 -8.12
C GLY A 24 3.24 -12.66 -8.97
N LEU A 25 2.74 -13.01 -10.16
CA LEU A 25 1.99 -12.08 -11.02
C LEU A 25 0.68 -11.62 -10.37
N ARG A 26 -0.06 -12.51 -9.72
CA ARG A 26 -1.29 -12.13 -8.99
C ARG A 26 -0.98 -11.18 -7.84
N ALA A 27 0.10 -11.43 -7.09
CA ALA A 27 0.52 -10.55 -6.00
C ALA A 27 0.88 -9.14 -6.50
N LEU A 28 1.59 -9.05 -7.63
CA LEU A 28 1.91 -7.76 -8.27
C LEU A 28 0.65 -7.03 -8.73
N ILE A 29 -0.24 -7.70 -9.45
CA ILE A 29 -1.51 -7.10 -9.91
C ILE A 29 -2.35 -6.64 -8.72
N ALA A 30 -2.49 -7.46 -7.68
CA ALA A 30 -3.27 -7.10 -6.50
C ALA A 30 -2.69 -5.86 -5.79
N ARG A 31 -1.36 -5.78 -5.67
CA ARG A 31 -0.67 -4.62 -5.13
C ARG A 31 -0.94 -3.36 -5.96
N ASP A 32 -0.81 -3.47 -7.28
CA ASP A 32 -0.98 -2.32 -8.17
C ASP A 32 -2.44 -1.84 -8.17
N CYS A 33 -3.42 -2.76 -8.23
CA CYS A 33 -4.83 -2.44 -8.08
C CYS A 33 -5.15 -1.80 -6.73
N ALA A 34 -4.53 -2.25 -5.63
CA ALA A 34 -4.74 -1.68 -4.31
C ALA A 34 -4.24 -0.23 -4.24
N VAL A 35 -3.08 0.07 -4.84
CA VAL A 35 -2.54 1.42 -4.93
C VAL A 35 -3.45 2.31 -5.78
N GLU A 36 -3.83 1.86 -6.97
CA GLU A 36 -4.72 2.62 -7.86
C GLU A 36 -6.06 2.92 -7.21
N ASN A 37 -6.66 1.93 -6.54
CA ASN A 37 -7.90 2.11 -5.82
C ASN A 37 -7.75 3.10 -4.66
N TRP A 38 -6.65 3.04 -3.90
CA TRP A 38 -6.37 4.00 -2.83
C TRP A 38 -6.21 5.43 -3.35
N LEU A 39 -5.49 5.59 -4.47
CA LEU A 39 -5.31 6.88 -5.13
C LEU A 39 -6.66 7.48 -5.57
N HIS A 40 -7.50 6.68 -6.24
CA HIS A 40 -8.80 7.16 -6.73
C HIS A 40 -9.83 7.37 -5.61
N SER A 41 -9.87 6.49 -4.61
CA SER A 41 -10.91 6.54 -3.58
C SER A 41 -10.60 7.47 -2.41
N GLN A 42 -9.32 7.75 -2.13
CA GLN A 42 -8.92 8.55 -0.98
C GLN A 42 -8.11 9.78 -1.38
N VAL A 43 -7.07 9.61 -2.18
CA VAL A 43 -6.15 10.72 -2.48
C VAL A 43 -6.79 11.75 -3.40
N GLY A 44 -7.45 11.31 -4.48
CA GLY A 44 -8.18 12.19 -5.40
C GLY A 44 -9.22 13.06 -4.67
N PRO A 45 -10.15 12.47 -3.90
CA PRO A 45 -11.12 13.24 -3.13
C PRO A 45 -10.49 14.18 -2.10
N ALA A 46 -9.40 13.77 -1.43
CA ALA A 46 -8.70 14.64 -0.49
C ALA A 46 -8.07 15.85 -1.20
N TYR A 47 -7.51 15.64 -2.39
CA TYR A 47 -6.94 16.70 -3.21
C TYR A 47 -8.02 17.65 -3.73
N ASP A 48 -9.09 17.13 -4.32
CA ASP A 48 -10.20 17.95 -4.83
C ASP A 48 -10.80 18.81 -3.73
N ALA A 49 -10.97 18.23 -2.53
CA ALA A 49 -11.56 18.95 -1.43
C ALA A 49 -10.61 20.00 -0.80
N LEU A 50 -9.29 19.80 -0.88
CA LEU A 50 -8.31 20.84 -0.57
C LEU A 50 -8.28 21.94 -1.63
N LYS A 51 -8.44 21.58 -2.90
CA LYS A 51 -8.52 22.54 -4.01
C LYS A 51 -9.76 23.42 -3.91
N THR A 52 -10.90 22.84 -3.52
CA THR A 52 -12.15 23.58 -3.29
C THR A 52 -12.10 24.42 -2.03
N ASP A 53 -11.46 23.94 -0.97
CA ASP A 53 -11.32 24.65 0.30
C ASP A 53 -9.87 24.65 0.80
N PRO A 54 -9.08 25.68 0.42
CA PRO A 54 -7.69 25.80 0.83
C PRO A 54 -7.49 25.97 2.35
N THR A 55 -8.53 26.35 3.10
CA THR A 55 -8.43 26.53 4.56
C THR A 55 -8.26 25.21 5.31
N ARG A 56 -8.51 24.08 4.62
CA ARG A 56 -8.29 22.72 5.14
C ARG A 56 -6.82 22.32 5.20
N ALA A 57 -5.92 23.11 4.62
CA ALA A 57 -4.49 22.85 4.71
C ALA A 57 -4.03 22.89 6.18
N VAL A 58 -3.29 21.86 6.59
CA VAL A 58 -2.66 21.79 7.92
C VAL A 58 -1.15 21.87 7.78
N THR A 59 -0.51 22.58 8.70
CA THR A 59 0.95 22.65 8.72
C THR A 59 1.55 21.35 9.25
N ALA A 60 2.81 21.06 8.89
CA ALA A 60 3.50 19.88 9.39
C ALA A 60 3.55 19.83 10.94
N ASP A 61 3.68 20.99 11.59
CA ASP A 61 3.70 21.07 13.05
C ASP A 61 2.35 20.73 13.68
N GLN A 62 1.24 21.22 13.10
CA GLN A 62 -0.10 20.85 13.55
C GLN A 62 -0.35 19.34 13.42
N VAL A 63 0.15 18.73 12.34
CA VAL A 63 0.07 17.26 12.16
C VAL A 63 0.85 16.53 13.23
N ARG A 64 2.09 16.94 13.52
CA ARG A 64 2.92 16.32 14.58
C ARG A 64 2.27 16.43 15.96
N VAL A 65 1.76 17.62 16.31
CA VAL A 65 1.07 17.85 17.59
C VAL A 65 -0.16 16.93 17.71
N ARG A 66 -0.96 16.82 16.65
CA ARG A 66 -2.14 15.95 16.64
C ARG A 66 -1.76 14.47 16.79
N LEU A 67 -0.73 14.01 16.07
CA LEU A 67 -0.24 12.63 16.19
C LEU A 67 0.29 12.31 17.58
N ALA A 68 1.05 13.22 18.19
CA ALA A 68 1.55 13.05 19.56
C ALA A 68 0.40 12.98 20.58
N ALA A 69 -0.64 13.80 20.41
CA ALA A 69 -1.82 13.78 21.26
C ALA A 69 -2.61 12.46 21.15
N GLU A 70 -2.82 11.93 19.94
CA GLU A 70 -3.49 10.63 19.75
C GLU A 70 -2.68 9.46 20.31
N HIS A 71 -1.35 9.49 20.14
CA HIS A 71 -0.46 8.48 20.72
C HIS A 71 -0.51 8.49 22.26
N ALA A 72 -0.59 9.67 22.88
CA ALA A 72 -0.69 9.80 24.34
C ALA A 72 -2.02 9.26 24.90
N LYS A 73 -3.12 9.31 24.14
CA LYS A 73 -4.43 8.75 24.54
C LYS A 73 -4.49 7.23 24.49
N THR A 74 -3.60 6.61 23.72
CA THR A 74 -3.55 5.16 23.52
C THR A 74 -2.65 4.47 24.56
N ARG A 75 -1.96 5.25 25.40
CA ARG A 75 -1.10 4.79 26.48
C ARG A 75 -1.82 4.88 27.82
#